data_AF-A0A1V5WEC8-F1
#
_entry.id   AF-A0A1V5WEC8-F1
#
_cell.length_a   1.000
_cell.length_b   1.000
_cell.length_c   1.000
_cell.angle_alpha   90.00
_cell.angle_beta   90.00
_cell.angle_gamma   90.00
#
_symmetry.space_group_name_H-M   'P 1'
#
loop_
_entity.id
_entity.type
_entity.pdbx_description
1 polymer ?
#
loop_
_entity_poly.entity_id
_entity_poly.type
_entity_poly.pdbx_seq_one_letter_code
_entity_poly.pdbx_strand_id
1 'polypeptide(L)'
;MRRRSFKALGWVLFLGMILAGSGPRFAAAGEIVFDHFMYLPIVLKPLPAADLTADIVSVPRPYVAGAPITYTVTLFNAGPETSPALTLTHTLPQAALNPVFAPSRGLFNPETGTWEGVTLTAGSRVTLTIAATVAPTATGILRAGVVVTPSGAYDPNAANNRAEDANPTFLPITDALLNPGFEAGHWWQTHYGERPEMPVPQDWIAWWSMDTSQEFGVPEVVRLIDWLDNPVYQGPPARIHTGNRAFTMYRWGKYQGGLYQRVANLPPGARAGFSIYAHAWTCNDDPPPAYSCEDPYSLLFRVGIDPTGGLDPWSPNIVWSEDAWYRDVYDRVGPVEATVGADGAITVFVFGQAKWPLKHNDAYWDDAALIVAP
;
A
#
# COMPACT_ATOMS: atom_id res chain seq x y z
N MET A 1 -31.80 -56.43 4.90
CA MET A 1 -31.83 -55.10 4.24
C MET A 1 -33.30 -54.71 4.11
N ARG A 2 -33.86 -53.59 4.58
CA ARG A 2 -33.36 -52.24 4.84
C ARG A 2 -33.96 -51.68 6.15
N ARG A 3 -33.14 -50.97 6.93
CA ARG A 3 -33.51 -50.05 8.01
C ARG A 3 -34.15 -48.76 7.44
N ARG A 4 -35.14 -48.18 8.14
CA ARG A 4 -35.43 -46.72 8.21
C ARG A 4 -36.15 -46.46 9.55
N SER A 5 -35.41 -46.19 10.63
CA SER A 5 -34.96 -44.88 11.13
C SER A 5 -36.07 -44.07 11.82
N PHE A 6 -36.06 -44.12 13.16
CA PHE A 6 -36.65 -43.11 14.03
C PHE A 6 -36.10 -41.73 13.66
N LYS A 7 -36.98 -40.72 13.57
CA LYS A 7 -36.58 -39.31 13.62
C LYS A 7 -37.37 -38.59 14.70
N ALA A 8 -36.58 -38.09 15.64
CA ALA A 8 -36.77 -37.09 16.69
C ALA A 8 -38.14 -36.42 16.84
N LEU A 9 -38.64 -36.54 18.08
CA LEU A 9 -39.53 -35.62 18.78
C LEU A 9 -39.09 -34.16 18.56
N GLY A 10 -39.89 -33.39 17.83
CA GLY A 10 -39.87 -31.94 17.93
C GLY A 10 -40.75 -31.53 19.11
N TRP A 11 -40.14 -31.02 20.19
CA TRP A 11 -40.88 -30.41 21.27
C TRP A 11 -41.47 -29.08 20.79
N VAL A 12 -42.75 -29.06 20.43
CA VAL A 12 -43.53 -27.83 20.35
C VAL A 12 -44.15 -27.62 21.72
N LEU A 13 -43.67 -26.62 22.45
CA LEU A 13 -44.25 -26.19 23.72
C LEU A 13 -45.62 -25.57 23.42
N PHE A 14 -46.71 -26.33 23.56
CA PHE A 14 -48.07 -25.80 23.51
C PHE A 14 -48.43 -25.21 24.88
N LEU A 15 -48.15 -23.92 25.06
CA LEU A 15 -48.63 -23.17 26.22
C LEU A 15 -49.99 -22.55 25.87
N GLY A 16 -51.08 -23.13 26.39
CA GLY A 16 -52.42 -22.54 26.31
C GLY A 16 -53.50 -23.53 25.88
N MET A 17 -53.80 -24.54 26.71
CA MET A 17 -54.99 -25.37 26.53
C MET A 17 -56.12 -24.78 27.40
N ILE A 18 -57.14 -24.16 26.78
CA ILE A 18 -58.38 -23.81 27.49
C ILE A 18 -59.34 -24.99 27.30
N LEU A 19 -59.63 -25.73 28.38
CA LEU A 19 -60.64 -26.79 28.35
C LEU A 19 -62.03 -26.18 28.59
N ALA A 20 -62.90 -26.23 27.59
CA ALA A 20 -64.32 -25.93 27.73
C ALA A 20 -65.12 -27.23 27.53
N GLY A 21 -65.79 -27.71 28.58
CA GLY A 21 -66.68 -28.87 28.50
C GLY A 21 -68.12 -28.44 28.25
N SER A 22 -68.76 -28.98 27.20
CA SER A 22 -70.23 -28.93 27.05
C SER A 22 -70.83 -30.19 27.65
N GLY A 23 -71.88 -30.03 28.48
CA GLY A 23 -72.53 -31.09 29.25
C GLY A 23 -73.15 -32.27 28.46
N PRO A 24 -73.78 -33.22 29.17
CA PRO A 24 -73.60 -34.64 28.92
C PRO A 24 -74.53 -35.18 27.85
N ARG A 25 -73.98 -36.01 26.95
CA ARG A 25 -74.77 -37.04 26.26
C ARG A 25 -74.00 -38.36 26.32
N PHE A 26 -74.47 -39.23 27.21
CA PHE A 26 -74.15 -40.65 27.37
C PHE A 26 -72.66 -40.99 27.59
N ALA A 27 -72.19 -40.85 28.83
CA ALA A 27 -71.04 -41.61 29.33
C ALA A 27 -71.52 -42.50 30.49
N ALA A 28 -71.11 -43.76 30.49
CA ALA A 28 -71.26 -44.64 31.65
C ALA A 28 -70.50 -44.05 32.86
N ALA A 29 -70.95 -44.38 34.08
CA ALA A 29 -70.43 -43.81 35.31
C ALA A 29 -68.89 -43.89 35.40
N GLY A 30 -68.21 -42.74 35.39
CA GLY A 30 -66.79 -42.61 35.70
C GLY A 30 -65.91 -41.91 34.65
N GLU A 31 -66.40 -41.66 33.43
CA GLU A 31 -65.58 -41.06 32.36
C GLU A 31 -66.09 -39.67 31.94
N ILE A 32 -65.20 -38.66 32.04
CA ILE A 32 -65.40 -37.36 31.38
C ILE A 32 -64.90 -37.51 29.95
N VAL A 33 -65.82 -37.55 28.99
CA VAL A 33 -65.47 -37.56 27.56
C VAL A 33 -65.32 -36.11 27.08
N PHE A 34 -64.10 -35.72 26.71
CA PHE A 34 -63.84 -34.46 26.01
C PHE A 34 -64.07 -34.68 24.51
N ASP A 35 -65.25 -34.31 24.01
CA ASP A 35 -65.63 -34.61 22.62
C ASP A 35 -65.28 -33.49 21.62
N HIS A 36 -64.75 -32.36 22.11
CA HIS A 36 -64.37 -31.22 21.27
C HIS A 36 -63.06 -30.60 21.75
N PHE A 37 -61.98 -30.87 21.01
CA PHE A 37 -60.71 -30.14 21.14
C PHE A 37 -60.73 -28.98 20.16
N MET A 38 -60.91 -27.75 20.65
CA MET A 38 -60.67 -26.56 19.83
C MET A 38 -59.16 -26.34 19.73
N TYR A 39 -58.58 -26.74 18.61
CA TYR A 39 -57.25 -26.28 18.21
C TYR A 39 -57.39 -24.88 17.61
N LEU A 40 -57.15 -23.85 18.42
CA LEU A 40 -56.83 -22.53 17.90
C LEU A 40 -55.32 -22.51 17.61
N PRO A 41 -54.89 -22.55 16.33
CA PRO A 41 -53.50 -22.21 16.03
C PRO A 41 -53.31 -20.73 16.39
N ILE A 42 -52.74 -20.46 17.56
CA ILE A 42 -52.23 -19.13 17.87
C ILE A 42 -51.01 -18.94 16.96
N VAL A 43 -51.22 -18.30 15.82
CA VAL A 43 -50.12 -17.78 15.00
C VAL A 43 -49.63 -16.53 15.70
N LEU A 44 -48.63 -16.68 16.56
CA LEU A 44 -47.85 -15.56 17.08
C LEU A 44 -47.11 -14.92 15.91
N LYS A 45 -47.69 -13.87 15.32
CA LYS A 45 -46.92 -12.98 14.44
C LYS A 45 -45.90 -12.26 15.32
N PRO A 46 -44.61 -12.18 14.91
CA PRO A 46 -43.66 -11.33 15.61
C PRO A 46 -44.23 -9.91 15.67
N LEU A 47 -44.18 -9.30 16.84
CA LEU A 47 -44.60 -7.91 17.00
C LEU A 47 -43.76 -7.04 16.05
N PRO A 48 -44.35 -6.05 15.38
CA PRO A 48 -43.57 -5.11 14.58
C PRO A 48 -42.57 -4.43 15.53
N ALA A 49 -41.31 -4.36 15.07
CA ALA A 49 -40.18 -3.90 15.86
C ALA A 49 -39.19 -3.14 14.97
N ALA A 50 -38.37 -2.28 15.56
CA ALA A 50 -37.24 -1.69 14.87
C ALA A 50 -36.19 -2.80 14.63
N ASP A 51 -35.53 -2.79 13.48
CA ASP A 51 -34.47 -3.73 13.12
C ASP A 51 -33.31 -2.89 12.63
N LEU A 52 -32.40 -2.55 13.52
CA LEU A 52 -31.28 -1.69 13.19
C LEU A 52 -30.26 -2.49 12.39
N THR A 53 -29.46 -1.81 11.59
CA THR A 53 -28.26 -2.39 10.99
C THR A 53 -27.14 -1.39 11.10
N ALA A 54 -25.93 -1.90 11.29
CA ALA A 54 -24.71 -1.11 11.24
C ALA A 54 -23.85 -1.53 10.06
N ASP A 55 -23.17 -0.56 9.47
CA ASP A 55 -22.09 -0.77 8.53
C ASP A 55 -20.96 0.22 8.85
N ILE A 56 -19.72 -0.17 8.60
CA ILE A 56 -18.55 0.70 8.73
C ILE A 56 -17.55 0.41 7.62
N VAL A 57 -17.11 1.46 6.94
CA VAL A 57 -16.11 1.38 5.88
C VAL A 57 -15.08 2.49 6.04
N SER A 58 -13.81 2.20 5.72
CA SER A 58 -12.74 3.20 5.71
C SER A 58 -12.15 3.47 4.32
N VAL A 59 -11.73 4.72 4.10
CA VAL A 59 -11.11 5.23 2.87
C VAL A 59 -9.94 6.16 3.25
N PRO A 60 -8.78 6.12 2.58
CA PRO A 60 -8.42 5.23 1.47
C PRO A 60 -8.24 3.77 1.92
N ARG A 61 -8.37 2.84 0.97
CA ARG A 61 -8.23 1.40 1.17
C ARG A 61 -7.44 0.81 -0.02
N PRO A 62 -6.21 0.32 0.17
CA PRO A 62 -5.43 0.26 1.42
C PRO A 62 -5.20 1.64 2.08
N TYR A 63 -4.97 1.66 3.39
CA TYR A 63 -4.56 2.89 4.08
C TYR A 63 -3.07 3.19 3.79
N VAL A 64 -2.67 4.44 3.98
CA VAL A 64 -1.27 4.91 3.87
C VAL A 64 -0.84 5.49 5.22
N ALA A 65 0.33 5.10 5.72
CA ALA A 65 0.83 5.59 7.01
C ALA A 65 1.11 7.11 6.91
N GLY A 66 0.80 7.86 7.97
CA GLY A 66 0.95 9.33 7.98
C GLY A 66 -0.11 10.10 7.19
N ALA A 67 -0.96 9.44 6.39
CA ALA A 67 -1.99 10.09 5.59
C ALA A 67 -3.35 10.17 6.31
N PRO A 68 -4.28 11.04 5.85
CA PRO A 68 -5.65 11.07 6.34
C PRO A 68 -6.40 9.76 6.07
N ILE A 69 -7.28 9.36 6.99
CA ILE A 69 -8.22 8.25 6.84
C ILE A 69 -9.62 8.69 7.33
N THR A 70 -10.65 8.27 6.61
CA THR A 70 -12.04 8.53 6.95
C THR A 70 -12.78 7.22 7.17
N TYR A 71 -13.42 7.06 8.32
CA TYR A 71 -14.39 6.00 8.58
C TYR A 71 -15.80 6.55 8.38
N THR A 72 -16.63 5.83 7.65
CA THR A 72 -18.05 6.14 7.48
C THR A 72 -18.87 5.04 8.11
N VAL A 73 -19.57 5.37 9.19
CA VAL A 73 -20.53 4.49 9.84
C VAL A 73 -21.91 4.79 9.26
N THR A 74 -22.64 3.76 8.83
CA THR A 74 -24.02 3.87 8.36
C THR A 74 -24.93 3.08 9.28
N LEU A 75 -25.93 3.75 9.86
CA LEU A 75 -26.99 3.10 10.62
C LEU A 75 -28.30 3.16 9.85
N PHE A 76 -28.99 2.05 9.74
CA PHE A 76 -30.25 1.93 9.00
C PHE A 76 -31.29 1.18 9.85
N ASN A 77 -32.57 1.49 9.64
CA ASN A 77 -33.66 0.75 10.26
C ASN A 77 -34.44 -0.04 9.19
N ALA A 78 -34.19 -1.35 9.13
CA ALA A 78 -34.85 -2.30 8.25
C ALA A 78 -36.25 -2.72 8.75
N GLY A 79 -36.57 -2.39 10.00
CA GLY A 79 -37.81 -2.78 10.66
C GLY A 79 -38.98 -1.85 10.32
N PRO A 80 -40.22 -2.32 10.48
CA PRO A 80 -41.42 -1.50 10.26
C PRO A 80 -41.68 -0.44 11.34
N GLU A 81 -41.06 -0.57 12.53
CA GLU A 81 -41.26 0.39 13.63
C GLU A 81 -40.11 1.38 13.76
N THR A 82 -40.39 2.52 14.40
CA THR A 82 -39.40 3.58 14.60
C THR A 82 -38.48 3.29 15.79
N SER A 83 -37.17 3.51 15.63
CA SER A 83 -36.20 3.49 16.74
C SER A 83 -36.05 4.90 17.33
N PRO A 84 -36.45 5.14 18.60
CA PRO A 84 -36.57 6.49 19.16
C PRO A 84 -35.23 7.12 19.57
N ALA A 85 -34.27 6.31 20.01
CA ALA A 85 -32.94 6.75 20.42
C ALA A 85 -31.91 5.66 20.17
N LEU A 86 -30.66 6.07 19.88
CA LEU A 86 -29.57 5.19 19.48
C LEU A 86 -28.37 5.38 20.40
N THR A 87 -27.78 4.27 20.83
CA THR A 87 -26.45 4.26 21.45
C THR A 87 -25.52 3.54 20.50
N LEU A 88 -24.41 4.19 20.11
CA LEU A 88 -23.40 3.64 19.23
C LEU A 88 -22.08 3.50 19.99
N THR A 89 -21.66 2.26 20.25
CA THR A 89 -20.31 2.00 20.71
C THR A 89 -19.39 1.83 19.50
N HIS A 90 -18.16 2.32 19.61
CA HIS A 90 -17.18 2.25 18.54
C HIS A 90 -15.80 1.90 19.10
N THR A 91 -15.00 1.24 18.27
CA THR A 91 -13.59 0.94 18.52
C THR A 91 -12.82 1.40 17.29
N LEU A 92 -11.89 2.35 17.47
CA LEU A 92 -10.95 2.77 16.43
C LEU A 92 -9.56 2.20 16.75
N PRO A 93 -8.73 1.92 15.74
CA PRO A 93 -7.37 1.46 15.97
C PRO A 93 -6.55 2.58 16.63
N GLN A 94 -5.60 2.24 17.49
CA GLN A 94 -4.72 3.23 18.16
C GLN A 94 -3.95 4.10 17.16
N ALA A 95 -3.70 3.58 15.95
CA ALA A 95 -3.07 4.30 14.87
C ALA A 95 -3.99 5.34 14.17
N ALA A 96 -5.29 5.40 14.45
CA ALA A 96 -6.17 6.47 13.98
C ALA A 96 -6.09 7.66 14.95
N LEU A 97 -5.19 8.60 14.67
CA LEU A 97 -4.89 9.75 15.51
C LEU A 97 -5.91 10.87 15.33
N ASN A 98 -6.22 11.56 16.43
CA ASN A 98 -7.08 12.76 16.48
C ASN A 98 -8.43 12.61 15.74
N PRO A 99 -9.25 11.60 16.07
CA PRO A 99 -10.52 11.38 15.39
C PRO A 99 -11.50 12.54 15.64
N VAL A 100 -12.08 13.06 14.56
CA VAL A 100 -13.12 14.09 14.57
C VAL A 100 -14.42 13.47 14.07
N PHE A 101 -15.45 13.53 14.90
CA PHE A 101 -16.75 12.92 14.67
C PHE A 101 -17.75 13.93 14.11
N ALA A 102 -18.33 13.63 12.95
CA ALA A 102 -19.29 14.47 12.25
C ALA A 102 -20.57 13.66 11.95
N PRO A 103 -21.59 13.72 12.81
CA PRO A 103 -22.87 13.06 12.55
C PRO A 103 -23.64 13.78 11.44
N SER A 104 -24.33 13.03 10.57
CA SER A 104 -25.16 13.61 9.51
C SER A 104 -26.39 14.37 10.04
N ARG A 105 -26.82 14.02 11.26
CA ARG A 105 -27.98 14.58 11.97
C ARG A 105 -27.75 14.45 13.48
N GLY A 106 -28.34 15.37 14.25
CA GLY A 106 -28.27 15.33 15.71
C GLY A 106 -26.87 15.62 16.25
N LEU A 107 -26.63 15.23 17.50
CA LEU A 107 -25.36 15.39 18.20
C LEU A 107 -24.85 14.04 18.66
N PHE A 108 -23.60 13.75 18.38
CA PHE A 108 -22.94 12.51 18.81
C PHE A 108 -21.89 12.83 19.86
N ASN A 109 -21.96 12.18 21.01
CA ASN A 109 -20.96 12.27 22.06
C ASN A 109 -20.04 11.02 21.97
N PRO A 110 -18.78 11.16 21.51
CA PRO A 110 -17.88 10.02 21.34
C PRO A 110 -17.43 9.39 22.66
N GLU A 111 -17.44 10.11 23.78
CA GLU A 111 -17.03 9.55 25.08
C GLU A 111 -18.08 8.58 25.64
N THR A 112 -19.36 8.88 25.41
CA THR A 112 -20.48 8.09 25.94
C THR A 112 -21.13 7.19 24.87
N GLY A 113 -20.86 7.44 23.58
CA GLY A 113 -21.52 6.78 22.47
C GLY A 113 -22.98 7.19 22.26
N THR A 114 -23.46 8.22 22.97
CA THR A 114 -24.85 8.67 22.86
C THR A 114 -25.05 9.50 21.59
N TRP A 115 -26.14 9.21 20.85
CA TRP A 115 -26.52 9.95 19.66
C TRP A 115 -27.89 10.61 19.86
N GLU A 116 -27.87 11.88 20.24
CA GLU A 116 -29.05 12.67 20.57
C GLU A 116 -29.65 13.34 19.33
N GLY A 117 -30.97 13.56 19.37
CA GLY A 117 -31.69 14.23 18.28
C GLY A 117 -31.80 13.39 17.00
N VAL A 118 -31.60 12.07 17.11
CA VAL A 118 -31.75 11.12 16.01
C VAL A 118 -32.84 10.11 16.33
N THR A 119 -33.77 10.00 15.40
CA THR A 119 -34.83 8.99 15.38
C THR A 119 -34.82 8.35 14.00
N LEU A 120 -34.77 7.01 13.95
CA LEU A 120 -34.77 6.26 12.70
C LEU A 120 -36.16 5.65 12.46
N THR A 121 -36.94 6.29 11.60
CA THR A 121 -38.18 5.72 11.08
C THR A 121 -37.88 4.52 10.18
N ALA A 122 -38.88 3.69 9.91
CA ALA A 122 -38.77 2.56 8.99
C ALA A 122 -38.14 2.98 7.64
N GLY A 123 -37.11 2.27 7.22
CA GLY A 123 -36.38 2.50 5.96
C GLY A 123 -35.49 3.75 5.94
N SER A 124 -35.32 4.46 7.05
CA SER A 124 -34.42 5.63 7.12
C SER A 124 -33.00 5.25 7.52
N ARG A 125 -32.03 6.11 7.20
CA ARG A 125 -30.62 5.96 7.56
C ARG A 125 -30.03 7.25 8.11
N VAL A 126 -28.97 7.12 8.92
CA VAL A 126 -28.07 8.21 9.32
C VAL A 126 -26.63 7.74 9.16
N THR A 127 -25.71 8.70 9.02
CA THR A 127 -24.28 8.40 8.93
C THR A 127 -23.48 9.18 9.97
N LEU A 128 -22.36 8.60 10.39
CA LEU A 128 -21.35 9.25 11.22
C LEU A 128 -20.02 9.16 10.49
N THR A 129 -19.49 10.31 10.09
CA THR A 129 -18.17 10.41 9.47
C THR A 129 -17.13 10.66 10.55
N ILE A 130 -16.06 9.88 10.55
CA ILE A 130 -14.95 9.99 11.49
C ILE A 130 -13.68 10.26 10.69
N ALA A 131 -13.18 11.49 10.72
CA ALA A 131 -11.93 11.87 10.07
C ALA A 131 -10.77 11.75 11.06
N ALA A 132 -9.68 11.09 10.67
CA ALA A 132 -8.49 10.88 11.48
C ALA A 132 -7.21 10.94 10.61
N THR A 133 -6.05 10.92 11.25
CA THR A 133 -4.75 10.74 10.56
C THR A 133 -4.15 9.41 10.96
N VAL A 134 -3.69 8.60 10.01
CA VAL A 134 -2.99 7.36 10.30
C VAL A 134 -1.62 7.67 10.90
N ALA A 135 -1.24 7.01 11.99
CA ALA A 135 0.09 7.13 12.57
C ALA A 135 1.17 6.81 11.52
N PRO A 136 2.26 7.59 11.40
CA PRO A 136 3.35 7.32 10.45
C PRO A 136 4.04 5.96 10.65
N THR A 137 3.92 5.36 11.84
CA THR A 137 4.48 4.05 12.18
C THR A 137 3.46 2.92 12.07
N ALA A 138 2.27 3.17 11.51
CA ALA A 138 1.23 2.17 11.39
C ALA A 138 1.68 1.05 10.42
N THR A 139 1.47 -0.20 10.84
CA THR A 139 1.76 -1.40 10.04
C THR A 139 0.62 -2.39 10.17
N GLY A 140 0.53 -3.34 9.23
CA GLY A 140 -0.48 -4.40 9.27
C GLY A 140 -1.90 -3.90 8.93
N ILE A 141 -2.92 -4.44 9.59
CA ILE A 141 -4.33 -4.16 9.32
C ILE A 141 -4.90 -3.24 10.41
N LEU A 142 -5.47 -2.11 9.99
CA LEU A 142 -6.28 -1.25 10.85
C LEU A 142 -7.66 -1.86 11.02
N ARG A 143 -8.07 -2.12 12.27
CA ARG A 143 -9.39 -2.66 12.60
C ARG A 143 -10.23 -1.61 13.31
N ALA A 144 -11.39 -1.31 12.75
CA ALA A 144 -12.41 -0.52 13.40
C ALA A 144 -13.70 -1.34 13.55
N GLY A 145 -14.53 -1.00 14.54
CA GLY A 145 -15.78 -1.70 14.76
C GLY A 145 -16.82 -0.80 15.40
N VAL A 146 -18.09 -1.13 15.18
CA VAL A 146 -19.23 -0.43 15.74
C VAL A 146 -20.31 -1.40 16.19
N VAL A 147 -21.04 -1.05 17.25
CA VAL A 147 -22.26 -1.72 17.66
C VAL A 147 -23.33 -0.67 17.96
N VAL A 148 -24.48 -0.78 17.32
CA VAL A 148 -25.65 0.07 17.58
C VAL A 148 -26.65 -0.67 18.46
N THR A 149 -27.18 0.00 19.47
CA THR A 149 -28.23 -0.54 20.33
C THR A 149 -29.43 0.41 20.32
N PRO A 150 -30.65 -0.06 20.05
CA PRO A 150 -31.84 0.75 20.22
C PRO A 150 -32.11 0.96 21.71
N SER A 151 -32.33 2.21 22.11
CA SER A 151 -32.69 2.54 23.49
C SER A 151 -34.18 2.32 23.72
N GLY A 152 -34.52 1.34 24.56
CA GLY A 152 -35.92 1.09 24.96
C GLY A 152 -36.79 0.39 23.93
N ALA A 153 -36.22 -0.15 22.85
CA ALA A 153 -36.93 -0.99 21.88
C ALA A 153 -36.24 -2.36 21.73
N TYR A 154 -37.03 -3.39 21.41
CA TYR A 154 -36.51 -4.71 21.06
C TYR A 154 -36.08 -4.72 19.59
N ASP A 155 -34.94 -5.34 19.32
CA ASP A 155 -34.44 -5.60 17.97
C ASP A 155 -34.54 -7.10 17.66
N PRO A 156 -35.29 -7.51 16.63
CA PRO A 156 -35.49 -8.91 16.30
C PRO A 156 -34.23 -9.60 15.77
N ASN A 157 -33.22 -8.84 15.32
CA ASN A 157 -31.99 -9.37 14.75
C ASN A 157 -30.75 -8.65 15.26
N ALA A 158 -30.49 -8.64 16.56
CA ALA A 158 -29.30 -7.99 17.13
C ALA A 158 -27.92 -8.43 16.55
N ALA A 159 -27.86 -9.44 15.66
CA ALA A 159 -26.64 -9.83 14.97
C ALA A 159 -26.20 -8.85 13.85
N ASN A 160 -27.12 -8.13 13.21
CA ASN A 160 -26.83 -7.14 12.16
C ASN A 160 -26.53 -5.73 12.73
N ASN A 161 -26.64 -5.57 14.05
CA ASN A 161 -26.36 -4.35 14.79
C ASN A 161 -24.87 -4.08 15.00
N ARG A 162 -23.98 -4.89 14.42
CA ARG A 162 -22.54 -4.73 14.52
C ARG A 162 -21.90 -4.80 13.14
N ALA A 163 -20.83 -4.03 12.99
CA ALA A 163 -20.00 -4.07 11.79
C ALA A 163 -18.53 -3.90 12.17
N GLU A 164 -17.66 -4.49 11.34
CA GLU A 164 -16.21 -4.40 11.48
C GLU A 164 -15.60 -4.00 10.13
N ASP A 165 -14.62 -3.11 10.18
CA ASP A 165 -13.79 -2.69 9.05
C ASP A 165 -12.36 -3.16 9.29
N ALA A 166 -11.80 -3.88 8.32
CA ALA A 166 -10.41 -4.32 8.35
C ALA A 166 -9.68 -3.75 7.14
N ASN A 167 -8.91 -2.68 7.32
CA ASN A 167 -8.22 -1.98 6.24
C ASN A 167 -6.72 -2.36 6.24
N PRO A 168 -6.22 -3.06 5.21
CA PRO A 168 -4.80 -3.38 5.11
C PRO A 168 -3.99 -2.16 4.67
N THR A 169 -2.68 -2.20 4.89
CA THR A 169 -1.72 -1.37 4.13
C THR A 169 -1.31 -2.07 2.85
N PHE A 170 -0.70 -1.36 1.90
CA PHE A 170 -0.11 -1.99 0.72
C PHE A 170 1.15 -2.78 1.09
N LEU A 171 1.44 -3.85 0.34
CA LEU A 171 2.67 -4.60 0.53
C LEU A 171 3.86 -3.81 -0.05
N PRO A 172 5.07 -3.94 0.52
CA PRO A 172 6.25 -3.37 -0.07
C PRO A 172 6.43 -3.82 -1.53
N ILE A 173 6.66 -2.87 -2.43
CA ILE A 173 7.00 -3.14 -3.83
C ILE A 173 8.52 -3.19 -3.92
N THR A 174 9.07 -4.30 -4.43
CA THR A 174 10.53 -4.52 -4.51
C THR A 174 11.05 -4.75 -5.92
N ASP A 175 10.14 -4.85 -6.89
CA ASP A 175 10.39 -5.18 -8.31
C ASP A 175 9.88 -4.06 -9.23
N ALA A 176 9.81 -2.82 -8.72
CA ALA A 176 9.26 -1.69 -9.46
C ALA A 176 10.16 -1.19 -10.60
N LEU A 177 11.46 -1.50 -10.54
CA LEU A 177 12.41 -1.13 -11.60
C LEU A 177 12.37 -2.17 -12.72
N LEU A 178 12.41 -1.67 -13.96
CA LEU A 178 12.66 -2.48 -15.13
C LEU A 178 14.17 -2.64 -15.33
N ASN A 179 14.59 -3.87 -15.65
CA ASN A 179 15.99 -4.22 -15.90
C ASN A 179 17.00 -3.70 -14.82
N PRO A 180 16.76 -3.96 -13.51
CA PRO A 180 17.58 -3.40 -12.44
C PRO A 180 19.03 -3.87 -12.42
N GLY A 181 19.30 -5.12 -12.83
CA GLY A 181 20.66 -5.69 -12.93
C GLY A 181 21.26 -5.58 -14.34
N PHE A 182 20.65 -4.80 -15.24
CA PHE A 182 21.17 -4.57 -16.60
C PHE A 182 21.42 -5.80 -17.50
N GLU A 183 20.86 -6.95 -17.14
CA GLU A 183 21.02 -8.21 -17.87
C GLU A 183 20.20 -8.31 -19.16
N ALA A 184 19.19 -7.44 -19.34
CA ALA A 184 18.42 -7.39 -20.59
C ALA A 184 19.23 -6.77 -21.74
N GLY A 185 18.55 -6.44 -22.85
CA GLY A 185 19.18 -5.79 -24.00
C GLY A 185 19.63 -4.36 -23.72
N HIS A 186 20.06 -3.68 -24.78
CA HIS A 186 20.28 -2.24 -24.78
C HIS A 186 19.34 -1.56 -25.77
N TRP A 187 19.12 -0.26 -25.57
CA TRP A 187 18.46 0.62 -26.52
C TRP A 187 19.49 1.57 -27.08
N TRP A 188 19.31 1.93 -28.35
CA TRP A 188 20.12 2.95 -29.00
C TRP A 188 19.55 4.32 -28.68
N GLN A 189 20.28 5.12 -27.92
CA GLN A 189 19.89 6.49 -27.63
C GLN A 189 20.73 7.46 -28.43
N THR A 190 20.05 8.29 -29.22
CA THR A 190 20.65 9.47 -29.83
C THR A 190 20.43 10.63 -28.88
N HIS A 191 21.48 11.04 -28.21
CA HIS A 191 21.42 12.23 -27.34
C HIS A 191 21.80 13.46 -28.19
N TYR A 192 20.85 14.41 -28.32
CA TYR A 192 21.06 15.73 -28.92
C TYR A 192 21.64 15.73 -30.35
N GLY A 193 21.37 14.70 -31.14
CA GLY A 193 21.57 14.69 -32.60
C GLY A 193 23.02 14.73 -33.11
N GLU A 194 24.03 14.80 -32.23
CA GLU A 194 25.42 15.11 -32.60
C GLU A 194 26.41 13.95 -32.44
N ARG A 195 26.01 12.80 -31.87
CA ARG A 195 26.89 11.62 -31.66
C ARG A 195 26.30 10.32 -32.23
N PRO A 196 27.15 9.33 -32.56
CA PRO A 196 26.67 7.98 -32.88
C PRO A 196 25.84 7.43 -31.71
N GLU A 197 24.83 6.61 -32.08
CA GLU A 197 23.91 5.97 -31.14
C GLU A 197 24.68 5.27 -30.00
N MET A 198 24.37 5.61 -28.75
CA MET A 198 24.99 5.01 -27.58
C MET A 198 24.11 3.89 -27.02
N PRO A 199 24.65 2.69 -26.74
CA PRO A 199 23.88 1.59 -26.18
C PRO A 199 23.66 1.81 -24.68
N VAL A 200 22.42 2.06 -24.29
CA VAL A 200 22.00 2.27 -22.89
C VAL A 200 21.25 1.01 -22.41
N PRO A 201 21.35 0.59 -21.13
CA PRO A 201 20.55 -0.51 -20.63
C PRO A 201 19.07 -0.35 -21.00
N GLN A 202 18.45 -1.43 -21.49
CA GLN A 202 17.03 -1.44 -21.82
C GLN A 202 16.20 -0.91 -20.63
N ASP A 203 15.20 -0.08 -20.94
CA ASP A 203 14.29 0.58 -20.00
C ASP A 203 14.92 1.66 -19.10
N TRP A 204 16.18 2.01 -19.33
CA TRP A 204 16.87 3.14 -18.69
C TRP A 204 17.21 4.23 -19.70
N ILE A 205 17.33 5.46 -19.23
CA ILE A 205 17.73 6.61 -20.05
C ILE A 205 19.03 7.18 -19.50
N ALA A 206 20.01 7.40 -20.38
CA ALA A 206 21.27 8.01 -20.00
C ALA A 206 21.19 9.54 -20.07
N TRP A 207 21.92 10.19 -19.18
CA TRP A 207 22.00 11.65 -19.10
C TRP A 207 23.40 12.10 -18.70
N TRP A 208 23.79 13.32 -19.08
CA TRP A 208 25.07 13.91 -18.69
C TRP A 208 25.06 15.43 -18.91
N SER A 209 26.04 16.12 -18.34
CA SER A 209 26.27 17.54 -18.62
C SER A 209 26.77 17.73 -20.05
N MET A 210 26.08 18.56 -20.82
CA MET A 210 26.56 19.09 -22.10
C MET A 210 27.20 20.47 -21.99
N ASP A 211 27.19 21.05 -20.79
CA ASP A 211 27.84 22.33 -20.55
C ASP A 211 29.36 22.15 -20.48
N THR A 212 30.00 22.27 -21.63
CA THR A 212 31.47 22.26 -21.77
C THR A 212 32.14 23.53 -21.20
N SER A 213 31.37 24.56 -20.85
CA SER A 213 31.90 25.78 -20.21
C SER A 213 32.17 25.59 -18.71
N GLN A 214 31.58 24.55 -18.08
CA GLN A 214 31.72 24.22 -16.66
C GLN A 214 32.79 23.15 -16.35
N GLU A 215 33.81 23.01 -17.19
CA GLU A 215 34.90 22.01 -17.07
C GLU A 215 34.52 20.53 -17.28
N PHE A 216 33.24 20.18 -17.42
CA PHE A 216 32.78 18.81 -17.66
C PHE A 216 32.51 18.56 -19.14
N GLY A 217 33.04 17.46 -19.66
CA GLY A 217 32.82 17.03 -21.03
C GLY A 217 31.77 15.92 -21.14
N VAL A 218 31.28 15.74 -22.36
CA VAL A 218 30.39 14.63 -22.74
C VAL A 218 31.12 13.29 -22.60
N PRO A 219 30.49 12.26 -21.99
CA PRO A 219 31.03 10.90 -21.95
C PRO A 219 31.46 10.39 -23.33
N GLU A 220 32.59 9.70 -23.37
CA GLU A 220 33.10 9.10 -24.62
C GLU A 220 32.52 7.72 -24.83
N VAL A 221 32.33 6.96 -23.75
CA VAL A 221 31.67 5.67 -23.77
C VAL A 221 30.52 5.67 -22.78
N VAL A 222 29.41 5.12 -23.27
CA VAL A 222 28.19 4.80 -22.54
C VAL A 222 27.79 3.45 -23.09
N ARG A 223 27.97 2.37 -22.32
CA ARG A 223 27.62 1.03 -22.80
C ARG A 223 27.29 0.04 -21.70
N LEU A 224 26.61 -1.04 -22.09
CA LEU A 224 26.66 -2.30 -21.35
C LEU A 224 27.99 -2.98 -21.64
N ILE A 225 28.73 -3.36 -20.60
CA ILE A 225 29.82 -4.32 -20.73
C ILE A 225 29.25 -5.72 -20.55
N ASP A 226 29.70 -6.67 -21.37
CA ASP A 226 29.32 -8.07 -21.27
C ASP A 226 30.52 -8.91 -20.82
N TRP A 227 30.25 -9.90 -19.97
CA TRP A 227 31.21 -10.89 -19.50
C TRP A 227 31.97 -11.53 -20.70
N LEU A 228 31.28 -11.81 -21.80
CA LEU A 228 31.86 -12.47 -22.97
C LEU A 228 32.77 -11.56 -23.80
N ASP A 229 32.70 -10.24 -23.63
CA ASP A 229 33.45 -9.28 -24.44
C ASP A 229 34.92 -9.22 -24.07
N ASN A 230 35.25 -9.26 -22.77
CA ASN A 230 36.61 -9.08 -22.29
C ASN A 230 36.86 -9.72 -20.91
N PRO A 231 37.86 -10.61 -20.78
CA PRO A 231 38.27 -11.19 -19.50
C PRO A 231 38.64 -10.18 -18.41
N VAL A 232 39.06 -8.96 -18.80
CA VAL A 232 39.44 -7.89 -17.85
C VAL A 232 38.28 -7.49 -16.94
N TYR A 233 37.02 -7.68 -17.36
CA TYR A 233 35.85 -7.33 -16.56
C TYR A 233 35.57 -8.29 -15.40
N GLN A 234 36.22 -9.46 -15.39
CA GLN A 234 36.05 -10.49 -14.38
C GLN A 234 37.25 -10.59 -13.44
N GLY A 235 38.43 -10.25 -13.95
CA GLY A 235 39.66 -10.29 -13.19
C GLY A 235 39.62 -9.27 -12.05
N PRO A 236 40.31 -9.52 -10.93
CA PRO A 236 40.33 -8.57 -9.84
C PRO A 236 41.01 -7.25 -10.26
N PRO A 237 40.37 -6.09 -10.01
CA PRO A 237 39.01 -5.93 -9.47
C PRO A 237 37.92 -6.12 -10.56
N ALA A 238 36.90 -6.91 -10.23
CA ALA A 238 35.80 -7.20 -11.17
C ALA A 238 35.00 -5.93 -11.49
N ARG A 239 34.61 -5.79 -12.76
CA ARG A 239 33.83 -4.65 -13.28
C ARG A 239 32.35 -4.98 -13.47
N ILE A 240 31.95 -6.23 -13.22
CA ILE A 240 30.56 -6.69 -13.16
C ILE A 240 30.31 -7.17 -11.73
N HIS A 241 29.20 -6.76 -11.10
CA HIS A 241 28.92 -7.09 -9.70
C HIS A 241 28.25 -8.46 -9.59
N THR A 242 27.15 -8.66 -10.32
CA THR A 242 26.52 -9.98 -10.48
C THR A 242 26.11 -10.22 -11.93
N GLY A 243 25.67 -11.44 -12.24
CA GLY A 243 25.23 -11.78 -13.60
C GLY A 243 26.35 -11.71 -14.64
N ASN A 244 26.02 -11.19 -15.83
CA ASN A 244 26.90 -11.13 -16.99
C ASN A 244 27.14 -9.71 -17.47
N ARG A 245 26.40 -8.71 -16.99
CA ARG A 245 26.44 -7.36 -17.54
C ARG A 245 26.50 -6.29 -16.46
N ALA A 246 27.15 -5.19 -16.78
CA ALA A 246 27.08 -3.97 -16.00
C ALA A 246 27.05 -2.76 -16.92
N PHE A 247 26.54 -1.64 -16.44
CA PHE A 247 26.58 -0.39 -17.16
C PHE A 247 27.90 0.33 -16.89
N THR A 248 28.53 0.89 -17.93
CA THR A 248 29.69 1.76 -17.77
C THR A 248 29.54 3.08 -18.51
N MET A 249 30.08 4.13 -17.88
CA MET A 249 30.26 5.45 -18.46
C MET A 249 31.69 5.92 -18.17
N TYR A 250 32.38 6.43 -19.19
CA TYR A 250 33.70 7.04 -19.00
C TYR A 250 34.03 8.11 -20.04
N ARG A 251 35.03 8.92 -19.72
CA ARG A 251 35.64 9.92 -20.60
C ARG A 251 37.09 10.16 -20.21
N TRP A 252 37.94 10.46 -21.20
CA TRP A 252 39.23 11.09 -20.96
C TRP A 252 39.03 12.55 -20.52
N GLY A 253 39.18 12.80 -19.23
CA GLY A 253 38.85 14.08 -18.60
C GLY A 253 37.65 14.02 -17.66
N LYS A 254 37.14 15.19 -17.24
CA LYS A 254 36.00 15.28 -16.34
C LYS A 254 34.69 15.04 -17.09
N TYR A 255 33.74 14.39 -16.44
CA TYR A 255 32.34 14.29 -16.87
C TYR A 255 31.44 14.22 -15.65
N GLN A 256 30.16 14.43 -15.88
CA GLN A 256 29.12 14.15 -14.89
C GLN A 256 27.86 13.66 -15.61
N GLY A 257 27.22 12.62 -15.08
CA GLY A 257 26.06 11.99 -15.70
C GLY A 257 25.74 10.64 -15.09
N GLY A 258 24.85 9.90 -15.73
CA GLY A 258 24.48 8.55 -15.32
C GLY A 258 23.21 8.09 -16.01
N LEU A 259 22.34 7.44 -15.26
CA LEU A 259 21.08 6.87 -15.75
C LEU A 259 19.88 7.41 -14.95
N TYR A 260 18.70 7.33 -15.54
CA TYR A 260 17.45 7.47 -14.80
C TYR A 260 16.37 6.54 -15.31
N GLN A 261 15.40 6.24 -14.44
CA GLN A 261 14.18 5.52 -14.80
C GLN A 261 13.00 6.14 -14.05
N ARG A 262 11.91 6.43 -14.77
CA ARG A 262 10.66 6.91 -14.18
C ARG A 262 9.78 5.72 -13.82
N VAL A 263 9.33 5.67 -12.58
CA VAL A 263 8.46 4.62 -12.03
C VAL A 263 7.11 5.26 -11.66
N ALA A 264 6.02 4.72 -12.19
CA ALA A 264 4.67 5.24 -12.01
C ALA A 264 3.74 4.21 -11.34
N ASN A 265 2.51 4.63 -11.05
CA ASN A 265 1.49 3.81 -10.37
C ASN A 265 1.91 3.38 -8.96
N LEU A 266 2.71 4.19 -8.29
CA LEU A 266 3.11 4.00 -6.91
C LEU A 266 2.06 4.64 -5.97
N PRO A 267 1.83 4.08 -4.76
CA PRO A 267 0.91 4.69 -3.80
C PRO A 267 1.42 6.09 -3.38
N PRO A 268 0.65 7.17 -3.59
CA PRO A 268 1.04 8.49 -3.10
C PRO A 268 1.22 8.49 -1.58
N GLY A 269 2.26 9.18 -1.10
CA GLY A 269 2.63 9.20 0.32
C GLY A 269 3.48 8.02 0.79
N ALA A 270 3.66 6.98 -0.04
CA ALA A 270 4.57 5.87 0.26
C ALA A 270 6.02 6.34 0.40
N ARG A 271 6.82 5.58 1.15
CA ARG A 271 8.25 5.80 1.28
C ARG A 271 9.00 4.98 0.25
N ALA A 272 9.73 5.64 -0.64
CA ALA A 272 10.60 5.02 -1.64
C ALA A 272 12.06 5.08 -1.18
N GLY A 273 12.76 3.94 -1.23
CA GLY A 273 14.20 3.83 -1.00
C GLY A 273 14.91 3.30 -2.24
N PHE A 274 15.90 4.03 -2.75
CA PHE A 274 16.63 3.68 -3.98
C PHE A 274 18.13 3.54 -3.74
N SER A 275 18.73 2.49 -4.28
CA SER A 275 20.17 2.19 -4.20
C SER A 275 20.67 1.47 -5.45
N ILE A 276 21.98 1.44 -5.65
CA ILE A 276 22.65 0.69 -6.72
C ILE A 276 24.06 0.31 -6.28
N TYR A 277 24.63 -0.77 -6.82
CA TYR A 277 26.05 -1.05 -6.65
C TYR A 277 26.87 -0.25 -7.65
N ALA A 278 27.95 0.39 -7.18
CA ALA A 278 28.82 1.17 -8.03
C ALA A 278 30.29 0.88 -7.74
N HIS A 279 31.10 1.13 -8.76
CA HIS A 279 32.52 0.86 -8.76
C HIS A 279 33.26 1.80 -9.70
N ALA A 280 34.35 2.39 -9.23
CA ALA A 280 35.20 3.27 -10.01
C ALA A 280 36.53 2.60 -10.36
N TRP A 281 36.99 2.86 -11.59
CA TRP A 281 38.36 2.66 -12.01
C TRP A 281 38.94 3.94 -12.61
N THR A 282 40.05 4.42 -12.05
CA THR A 282 40.65 5.68 -12.49
C THR A 282 42.15 5.57 -12.63
N CYS A 283 42.76 6.07 -13.71
CA CYS A 283 44.22 6.05 -13.88
C CYS A 283 44.72 6.95 -15.03
N ASN A 284 46.01 7.29 -15.04
CA ASN A 284 46.70 8.00 -16.14
C ASN A 284 47.69 7.14 -16.93
N ASP A 285 48.01 5.95 -16.43
CA ASP A 285 49.02 5.08 -17.00
C ASP A 285 48.51 4.36 -18.25
N ASP A 286 49.41 4.23 -19.24
CA ASP A 286 49.24 3.38 -20.41
C ASP A 286 50.47 2.46 -20.53
N PRO A 287 50.30 1.12 -20.67
CA PRO A 287 49.04 0.39 -20.71
C PRO A 287 48.27 0.45 -19.37
N PRO A 288 46.93 0.39 -19.39
CA PRO A 288 46.12 0.56 -18.20
C PRO A 288 46.37 -0.57 -17.18
N PRO A 289 46.68 -0.25 -15.91
CA PRO A 289 46.83 -1.25 -14.86
C PRO A 289 45.49 -1.89 -14.47
N ALA A 290 45.54 -3.05 -13.81
CA ALA A 290 44.34 -3.72 -13.30
C ALA A 290 43.63 -2.88 -12.22
N TYR A 291 44.41 -2.24 -11.34
CA TYR A 291 43.90 -1.41 -10.26
C TYR A 291 43.95 0.06 -10.63
N SER A 292 43.15 0.87 -9.96
CA SER A 292 43.19 2.31 -10.12
C SER A 292 44.53 2.87 -9.65
N CYS A 293 44.98 3.94 -10.29
CA CYS A 293 46.08 4.77 -9.84
C CYS A 293 45.57 6.18 -9.51
N GLU A 294 46.44 7.06 -9.00
CA GLU A 294 46.09 8.44 -8.62
C GLU A 294 45.12 8.55 -7.41
N ASP A 295 44.38 9.66 -7.33
CA ASP A 295 43.55 10.06 -6.19
C ASP A 295 42.35 9.09 -5.99
N PRO A 296 42.17 8.50 -4.79
CA PRO A 296 41.02 7.66 -4.45
C PRO A 296 39.65 8.33 -4.57
N TYR A 297 39.61 9.66 -4.53
CA TYR A 297 38.40 10.48 -4.60
C TYR A 297 38.23 11.12 -5.97
N SER A 298 38.66 10.43 -7.03
CA SER A 298 38.58 10.91 -8.41
C SER A 298 37.19 10.78 -9.01
N LEU A 299 36.37 9.84 -8.54
CA LEU A 299 35.04 9.58 -9.08
C LEU A 299 34.01 9.46 -7.96
N LEU A 300 33.09 10.42 -7.94
CA LEU A 300 31.99 10.53 -6.99
C LEU A 300 30.77 9.78 -7.50
N PHE A 301 30.09 9.06 -6.62
CA PHE A 301 28.78 8.48 -6.88
C PHE A 301 27.69 9.06 -5.97
N ARG A 302 26.48 9.22 -6.54
CA ARG A 302 25.24 9.45 -5.79
C ARG A 302 24.07 8.71 -6.46
N VAL A 303 23.03 8.48 -5.67
CA VAL A 303 21.70 8.12 -6.19
C VAL A 303 20.69 9.16 -5.75
N GLY A 304 19.66 9.37 -6.56
CA GLY A 304 18.64 10.39 -6.32
C GLY A 304 17.23 9.89 -6.58
N ILE A 305 16.25 10.50 -5.92
CA ILE A 305 14.82 10.33 -6.22
C ILE A 305 14.21 11.73 -6.43
N ASP A 306 13.63 11.97 -7.60
CA ASP A 306 12.66 13.07 -7.78
C ASP A 306 11.28 12.56 -7.32
N PRO A 307 10.72 13.07 -6.20
CA PRO A 307 9.46 12.60 -5.63
C PRO A 307 8.24 12.96 -6.48
N THR A 308 8.38 13.86 -7.47
CA THR A 308 7.32 14.26 -8.40
C THR A 308 7.34 13.48 -9.72
N GLY A 309 8.37 12.65 -9.94
CA GLY A 309 8.57 11.97 -11.21
C GLY A 309 9.04 12.90 -12.32
N GLY A 310 9.69 14.01 -11.96
CA GLY A 310 10.41 14.90 -12.87
C GLY A 310 11.53 14.18 -13.61
N LEU A 311 11.83 14.62 -14.83
CA LEU A 311 12.84 13.98 -15.69
C LEU A 311 14.13 14.81 -15.82
N ASP A 312 14.14 16.03 -15.27
CA ASP A 312 15.31 16.89 -15.31
C ASP A 312 16.31 16.45 -14.22
N PRO A 313 17.49 15.91 -14.59
CA PRO A 313 18.48 15.45 -13.63
C PRO A 313 19.13 16.58 -12.82
N TRP A 314 18.88 17.84 -13.18
CA TRP A 314 19.35 19.03 -12.46
C TRP A 314 18.27 19.67 -11.59
N SER A 315 17.09 19.06 -11.54
CA SER A 315 15.97 19.51 -10.73
C SER A 315 16.37 19.65 -9.25
N PRO A 316 16.07 20.79 -8.60
CA PRO A 316 16.30 20.94 -7.16
C PRO A 316 15.36 20.07 -6.31
N ASN A 317 14.36 19.43 -6.93
CA ASN A 317 13.45 18.52 -6.23
C ASN A 317 14.07 17.15 -5.96
N ILE A 318 15.17 16.80 -6.63
CA ILE A 318 15.82 15.51 -6.46
C ILE A 318 16.43 15.46 -5.05
N VAL A 319 15.98 14.48 -4.27
CA VAL A 319 16.62 14.11 -3.00
C VAL A 319 17.78 13.21 -3.34
N TRP A 320 19.01 13.66 -3.07
CA TRP A 320 20.24 12.92 -3.33
C TRP A 320 20.75 12.20 -2.07
N SER A 321 21.39 11.04 -2.26
CA SER A 321 22.18 10.37 -1.23
C SER A 321 23.40 11.20 -0.83
N GLU A 322 24.04 10.79 0.27
CA GLU A 322 25.41 11.23 0.56
C GLU A 322 26.39 10.79 -0.55
N ASP A 323 27.56 11.44 -0.55
CA ASP A 323 28.66 11.16 -1.47
C ASP A 323 29.27 9.78 -1.20
N ALA A 324 29.39 8.97 -2.25
CA ALA A 324 30.04 7.67 -2.18
C ALA A 324 31.28 7.60 -3.08
N TRP A 325 32.30 6.87 -2.60
CA TRP A 325 33.63 6.77 -3.24
C TRP A 325 34.11 5.32 -3.19
N TYR A 326 33.78 4.54 -4.22
CA TYR A 326 34.09 3.11 -4.25
C TYR A 326 35.05 2.83 -5.39
N ARG A 327 36.34 2.67 -5.06
CA ARG A 327 37.42 2.45 -6.02
C ARG A 327 37.90 1.02 -5.95
N ASP A 328 38.04 0.37 -7.10
CA ASP A 328 38.52 -1.01 -7.21
C ASP A 328 37.71 -2.06 -6.40
N VAL A 329 36.52 -1.69 -5.93
CA VAL A 329 35.55 -2.59 -5.28
C VAL A 329 34.13 -2.11 -5.57
N TYR A 330 33.20 -3.03 -5.75
CA TYR A 330 31.78 -2.70 -5.76
C TYR A 330 31.28 -2.52 -4.33
N ASP A 331 30.55 -1.44 -4.09
CA ASP A 331 29.79 -1.26 -2.86
C ASP A 331 28.49 -0.49 -3.17
N ARG A 332 27.55 -0.52 -2.22
CA ARG A 332 26.20 0.00 -2.41
C ARG A 332 26.17 1.51 -2.19
N VAL A 333 25.79 2.25 -3.22
CA VAL A 333 25.44 3.68 -3.15
C VAL A 333 24.00 3.82 -2.67
N GLY A 334 23.79 4.60 -1.61
CA GLY A 334 22.50 4.74 -0.95
C GLY A 334 22.20 3.64 0.11
N PRO A 335 20.93 3.46 0.53
CA PRO A 335 19.74 4.01 -0.11
C PRO A 335 19.56 5.52 0.14
N VAL A 336 19.04 6.23 -0.86
CA VAL A 336 18.37 7.52 -0.65
C VAL A 336 16.88 7.28 -0.48
N GLU A 337 16.22 8.13 0.30
CA GLU A 337 14.82 7.96 0.65
C GLU A 337 14.01 9.22 0.34
N ALA A 338 12.84 9.03 -0.26
CA ALA A 338 11.90 10.10 -0.57
C ALA A 338 10.45 9.62 -0.44
N THR A 339 9.52 10.56 -0.26
CA THR A 339 8.08 10.26 -0.26
C THR A 339 7.53 10.37 -1.67
N VAL A 340 6.79 9.36 -2.13
CA VAL A 340 6.09 9.38 -3.43
C VAL A 340 5.09 10.53 -3.46
N GLY A 341 5.22 11.41 -4.46
CA GLY A 341 4.35 12.57 -4.63
C GLY A 341 2.90 12.21 -4.98
N ALA A 342 2.04 13.23 -5.02
CA ALA A 342 0.61 13.09 -5.26
C ALA A 342 0.27 12.38 -6.58
N ASP A 343 1.12 12.51 -7.59
CA ASP A 343 0.93 11.90 -8.92
C ASP A 343 1.23 10.39 -8.95
N GLY A 344 1.68 9.81 -7.84
CA GLY A 344 1.99 8.38 -7.75
C GLY A 344 3.14 7.96 -8.67
N ALA A 345 4.08 8.87 -8.91
CA ALA A 345 5.26 8.62 -9.73
C ALA A 345 6.51 9.22 -9.10
N ILE A 346 7.63 8.55 -9.28
CA ILE A 346 8.98 9.03 -8.95
C ILE A 346 9.91 8.82 -10.13
N THR A 347 11.04 9.53 -10.13
CA THR A 347 12.15 9.21 -11.04
C THR A 347 13.37 8.91 -10.19
N VAL A 348 13.98 7.75 -10.40
CA VAL A 348 15.26 7.42 -9.78
C VAL A 348 16.39 7.89 -10.68
N PHE A 349 17.46 8.43 -10.09
CA PHE A 349 18.64 8.92 -10.79
C PHE A 349 19.89 8.23 -10.24
N VAL A 350 20.76 7.79 -11.13
CA VAL A 350 22.13 7.37 -10.85
C VAL A 350 23.04 8.49 -11.33
N PHE A 351 24.02 8.85 -10.52
CA PHE A 351 24.96 9.94 -10.80
C PHE A 351 26.40 9.52 -10.53
N GLY A 352 27.26 9.76 -11.52
CA GLY A 352 28.71 9.69 -11.44
C GLY A 352 29.33 11.02 -11.84
N GLN A 353 30.36 11.46 -11.12
CA GLN A 353 31.11 12.66 -11.46
C GLN A 353 32.62 12.42 -11.33
N ALA A 354 33.33 12.60 -12.43
CA ALA A 354 34.78 12.60 -12.44
C ALA A 354 35.30 13.98 -12.01
N LYS A 355 35.92 14.03 -10.83
CA LYS A 355 36.44 15.26 -10.20
C LYS A 355 37.71 15.77 -10.91
N TRP A 356 38.55 14.84 -11.36
CA TRP A 356 39.85 15.14 -11.96
C TRP A 356 39.91 14.73 -13.44
N PRO A 357 40.65 15.46 -14.28
CA PRO A 357 40.76 15.15 -15.69
C PRO A 357 41.81 14.04 -15.94
N LEU A 358 41.56 12.86 -15.40
CA LEU A 358 42.40 11.68 -15.63
C LEU A 358 42.14 11.11 -17.02
N LYS A 359 43.12 10.37 -17.56
CA LYS A 359 42.93 9.65 -18.83
C LYS A 359 41.80 8.63 -18.72
N HIS A 360 41.75 7.89 -17.61
CA HIS A 360 40.70 6.89 -17.39
C HIS A 360 39.87 7.31 -16.18
N ASN A 361 38.55 7.39 -16.38
CA ASN A 361 37.57 7.78 -15.37
C ASN A 361 36.33 6.91 -15.56
N ASP A 362 36.45 5.63 -15.23
CA ASP A 362 35.44 4.65 -15.55
C ASP A 362 34.53 4.44 -14.35
N ALA A 363 33.26 4.76 -14.54
CA ALA A 363 32.21 4.41 -13.61
C ALA A 363 31.52 3.14 -14.09
N TYR A 364 31.29 2.22 -13.17
CA TYR A 364 30.55 0.98 -13.38
C TYR A 364 29.39 0.93 -12.41
N TRP A 365 28.22 0.51 -12.88
CA TRP A 365 27.00 0.38 -12.10
C TRP A 365 26.29 -0.92 -12.39
N ASP A 366 25.68 -1.48 -11.36
CA ASP A 366 24.98 -2.75 -11.44
C ASP A 366 23.97 -2.91 -10.28
N ASP A 367 23.03 -3.83 -10.42
CA ASP A 367 22.11 -4.26 -9.36
C ASP A 367 21.37 -3.11 -8.64
N ALA A 368 20.62 -2.33 -9.41
CA ALA A 368 19.75 -1.28 -8.88
C ALA A 368 18.60 -1.87 -8.06
N ALA A 369 18.21 -1.22 -6.97
CA ALA A 369 17.12 -1.64 -6.12
C ALA A 369 16.25 -0.46 -5.71
N LEU A 370 14.93 -0.59 -5.96
CA LEU A 370 13.90 0.34 -5.49
C LEU A 370 12.93 -0.42 -4.59
N ILE A 371 12.82 0.01 -3.34
CA ILE A 371 11.86 -0.52 -2.38
C ILE A 371 10.85 0.58 -2.06
N VAL A 372 9.56 0.33 -2.34
CA VAL A 372 8.47 1.25 -2.00
C VAL A 372 7.62 0.63 -0.91
N ALA A 373 7.62 1.23 0.26
CA ALA A 373 6.96 0.71 1.46
C ALA A 373 5.95 1.71 2.04
N PRO A 374 4.99 1.23 2.86
CA PRO A 374 4.00 2.05 3.58
C PRO A 374 4.53 3.24 4.36
#